data_AF-A0A1Y3X6Q8-F1
#
_entry.id   AF-A0A1Y3X6Q8-F1
#
_cell.length_a   1.000
_cell.length_b   1.000
_cell.length_c   1.000
_cell.angle_alpha   90.00
_cell.angle_beta   90.00
_cell.angle_gamma   90.00
#
_symmetry.space_group_name_H-M   'P 1'
#
loop_
_entity.id
_entity.type
_entity.pdbx_description
1 polymer ?
#
loop_
_entity_poly.entity_id
_entity_poly.type
_entity_poly.pdbx_seq_one_letter_code
_entity_poly.pdbx_strand_id
1 'polypeptide(L)' 'MNRTDLTNRLKVVIKKVVPDADAILYGSEARGEAKKNSDIDVLILVDKDYLSPQELHDVDVLIETH' A
#
# COMPACT_ATOMS: atom_id res chain seq x y z
N MET A 1 13.34 -2.96 -11.11
CA MET A 1 12.30 -3.67 -10.34
C MET A 1 11.06 -3.75 -11.21
N ASN A 2 10.44 -4.91 -11.35
CA ASN A 2 9.20 -5.01 -12.12
C ASN A 2 8.01 -4.57 -11.23
N ARG A 3 6.85 -4.33 -11.85
CA ARG A 3 5.64 -3.83 -11.18
C ARG A 3 5.12 -4.81 -10.11
N THR A 4 5.22 -6.09 -10.39
CA THR A 4 4.83 -7.18 -9.49
C THR A 4 5.73 -7.23 -8.25
N ASP A 5 7.03 -6.99 -8.41
CA ASP A 5 7.97 -6.91 -7.27
C ASP A 5 7.61 -5.73 -6.36
N LEU A 6 7.24 -4.58 -6.95
CA LEU A 6 6.84 -3.39 -6.20
C LEU A 6 5.57 -3.65 -5.37
N THR A 7 4.53 -4.19 -5.99
CA THR A 7 3.26 -4.52 -5.29
C THR A 7 3.44 -5.58 -4.21
N ASN A 8 4.32 -6.57 -4.42
CA ASN A 8 4.67 -7.54 -3.40
C ASN A 8 5.45 -6.92 -2.23
N ARG A 9 6.38 -5.99 -2.49
CA ARG A 9 7.09 -5.27 -1.43
C ARG A 9 6.14 -4.40 -0.61
N LEU A 10 5.21 -3.68 -1.26
CA LEU A 10 4.17 -2.91 -0.59
C LEU A 10 3.35 -3.79 0.36
N LYS A 11 2.92 -4.97 -0.09
CA LYS A 11 2.20 -5.93 0.76
C LYS A 11 3.00 -6.33 2.01
N VAL A 12 4.29 -6.64 1.86
CA VAL A 12 5.17 -7.01 2.99
C VAL A 12 5.34 -5.86 3.98
N VAL A 13 5.52 -4.65 3.46
CA VAL A 13 5.69 -3.41 4.22
C VAL A 13 4.43 -3.09 5.04
N ILE A 14 3.25 -3.11 4.40
CA ILE A 14 1.97 -2.87 5.07
C ILE A 14 1.74 -3.90 6.18
N LYS A 15 1.99 -5.19 5.92
CA LYS A 15 1.83 -6.26 6.93
C LYS A 15 2.80 -6.15 8.11
N LYS A 16 3.89 -5.37 8.01
CA LYS A 16 4.77 -5.11 9.16
C LYS A 16 4.22 -4.03 10.08
N VAL A 17 3.55 -3.02 9.52
CA VAL A 17 2.98 -1.89 10.29
C VAL A 17 1.61 -2.26 10.85
N VAL A 18 0.77 -2.85 10.01
CA VAL A 18 -0.59 -3.28 10.37
C VAL A 18 -0.79 -4.74 9.93
N PRO A 19 -0.40 -5.72 10.77
CA PRO A 19 -0.41 -7.15 10.42
C PRO A 19 -1.77 -7.68 9.98
N ASP A 20 -2.84 -7.16 10.58
CA ASP A 20 -4.21 -7.61 10.34
C ASP A 20 -4.89 -6.85 9.20
N ALA A 21 -4.19 -5.91 8.55
CA ALA A 21 -4.78 -5.13 7.47
C ALA A 21 -4.91 -5.93 6.18
N ASP A 22 -6.00 -5.71 5.45
CA ASP A 22 -6.11 -6.11 4.06
C ASP A 22 -5.60 -4.99 3.15
N ALA A 23 -4.69 -5.33 2.23
CA ALA A 23 -4.16 -4.39 1.24
C ALA A 23 -4.69 -4.77 -0.14
N ILE A 24 -5.44 -3.86 -0.76
CA ILE A 24 -6.13 -4.07 -2.02
C ILE A 24 -5.54 -3.11 -3.07
N LEU A 25 -5.15 -3.63 -4.23
CA LEU A 25 -4.76 -2.78 -5.36
C LEU A 25 -5.96 -1.97 -5.83
N TYR A 26 -5.73 -0.69 -6.11
CA TYR A 26 -6.75 0.22 -6.58
C TYR A 26 -6.30 0.95 -7.85
N GLY A 27 -7.17 1.82 -8.35
CA GLY A 27 -6.83 2.72 -9.45
C GLY A 27 -6.46 2.01 -10.75
N SER A 28 -5.56 2.63 -11.51
CA SER A 28 -5.20 2.17 -12.87
C SER A 28 -4.51 0.79 -12.88
N GLU A 29 -3.80 0.45 -11.81
CA GLU A 29 -3.13 -0.85 -11.66
C GLU A 29 -4.15 -1.98 -11.53
N ALA A 30 -5.17 -1.81 -10.68
CA ALA A 30 -6.21 -2.80 -10.48
C ALA A 30 -7.07 -3.06 -11.74
N ARG A 31 -7.22 -2.04 -12.60
CA ARG A 31 -7.96 -2.15 -13.87
C ARG A 31 -7.11 -2.65 -15.03
N GLY A 32 -5.80 -2.80 -14.87
CA GLY A 32 -4.89 -3.15 -15.96
C GLY A 32 -4.67 -2.02 -16.97
N GLU A 33 -4.97 -0.77 -16.58
CA GLU A 33 -4.82 0.44 -17.42
C GLU A 33 -3.55 1.23 -17.08
N ALA A 34 -2.78 0.74 -16.10
CA ALA A 34 -1.54 1.37 -15.66
C ALA A 34 -0.51 1.48 -16.80
N LYS A 35 0.02 2.70 -16.97
CA LYS A 35 1.13 2.99 -17.87
C LYS A 35 2.44 2.84 -17.12
N LYS A 36 3.56 2.81 -17.86
CA LYS A 36 4.91 2.67 -17.29
C LYS A 36 5.23 3.64 -16.14
N ASN A 37 4.67 4.85 -16.18
CA ASN A 37 4.89 5.90 -15.18
C ASN A 37 3.63 6.20 -14.35
N SER A 38 2.63 5.32 -14.38
CA SER A 38 1.44 5.47 -13.53
C SER A 38 1.80 5.20 -12.08
N ASP A 39 1.21 5.96 -11.17
CA ASP A 39 1.24 5.67 -9.74
C ASP A 39 0.57 4.32 -9.43
N ILE A 40 0.83 3.78 -8.23
CA ILE A 40 0.16 2.59 -7.72
C ILE A 40 -0.71 3.03 -6.56
N ASP A 41 -2.02 2.94 -6.76
CA ASP A 41 -3.00 3.21 -5.71
C ASP A 41 -3.25 1.93 -4.90
N VAL A 42 -3.24 2.06 -3.57
CA VAL A 42 -3.51 0.96 -2.64
C VAL A 42 -4.55 1.39 -1.61
N LEU A 43 -5.57 0.58 -1.40
CA LEU A 43 -6.52 0.73 -0.31
C LEU A 43 -6.12 -0.21 0.83
N ILE A 44 -5.92 0.35 2.02
CA ILE A 44 -5.58 -0.41 3.24
C ILE A 44 -6.81 -0.43 4.14
N LEU A 45 -7.35 -1.62 4.37
CA LEU A 45 -8.48 -1.86 5.29
C LEU A 45 -7.93 -2.35 6.62
N VAL A 46 -8.33 -1.69 7.69
CA VAL A 46 -7.94 -2.02 9.06
C VAL A 46 -9.20 -2.27 9.87
N ASP A 47 -9.22 -3.32 10.70
CA ASP A 47 -10.32 -3.59 11.62
C ASP A 47 -10.17 -2.72 12.89
N LYS A 48 -10.31 -1.41 12.69
CA LYS A 48 -10.17 -0.39 13.73
C LYS A 48 -11.16 0.75 13.47
N ASP A 49 -11.83 1.20 14.53
CA ASP A 49 -12.74 2.35 14.47
C ASP A 49 -11.99 3.69 14.25
N TYR A 50 -10.74 3.75 14.69
CA TYR A 50 -9.91 4.95 14.57
C TYR A 50 -8.43 4.58 14.41
N LEU A 51 -7.73 5.32 13.55
CA LEU A 51 -6.28 5.28 13.39
C LEU A 51 -5.66 6.49 14.09
N SER A 52 -4.65 6.26 14.93
CA SER A 52 -3.88 7.35 15.51
C SER A 52 -3.06 8.07 14.43
N PRO A 53 -2.73 9.37 14.61
CA PRO A 53 -1.85 10.07 13.69
C PRO A 53 -0.49 9.40 13.50
N GLN A 54 0.03 8.69 14.51
CA GLN A 54 1.28 7.95 14.40
C GLN A 54 1.15 6.75 13.46
N GLU A 55 0.06 5.98 13.56
CA GLU A 55 -0.18 4.84 12.67
C GLU A 55 -0.35 5.27 11.21
N LEU A 56 -0.96 6.44 10.98
CA LEU A 56 -1.02 7.03 9.63
C LEU A 56 0.37 7.40 9.12
N HIS A 57 1.18 8.10 9.92
CA HIS A 57 2.55 8.45 9.54
C HIS A 57 3.44 7.23 9.31
N ASP A 58 3.32 6.18 10.12
CA ASP A 58 4.14 4.98 10.00
C ASP A 58 3.88 4.27 8.67
N VAL A 59 2.61 4.24 8.22
CA VAL A 59 2.25 3.71 6.90
C VAL A 59 2.84 4.57 5.79
N ASP A 60 2.73 5.90 5.89
CA ASP A 60 3.26 6.83 4.88
C ASP A 60 4.79 6.73 4.74
N VAL A 61 5.53 6.74 5.85
CA VAL A 61 7.00 6.63 5.86
C VAL A 61 7.47 5.31 5.23
N LEU A 62 6.72 4.23 5.45
CA LEU A 62 6.99 2.93 4.85
C LEU A 62 6.70 2.89 3.34
N ILE A 63 5.81 3.74 2.83
CA ILE A 63 5.53 3.91 1.40
C ILE A 63 6.53 4.86 0.74
N GLU A 64 7.00 5.89 1.45
CA GLU A 64 7.96 6.88 0.93
C GLU A 64 9.43 6.41 0.90
N THR A 65 9.73 5.19 1.32
CA THR A 65 11.12 4.72 1.41
C THR A 65 11.63 4.04 0.13
N HIS A 66 12.51 4.78 -0.59
CA HIS A 66 13.41 4.44 -1.73
C HIS A 66 12.92 4.80 -3.14
#